data_AF-A0A967PYF6-F1
#
_entry.id   AF-A0A967PYF6-F1
#
_cell.length_a   1.000
_cell.length_b   1.000
_cell.length_c   1.000
_cell.angle_alpha   90.00
_cell.angle_beta   90.00
_cell.angle_gamma   90.00
#
_symmetry.space_group_name_H-M   'P 1'
#
loop_
_entity.id
_entity.type
_entity.pdbx_description
1 polymer ?
#
loop_
_entity_poly.entity_id
_entity_poly.type
_entity_poly.pdbx_seq_one_letter_code
_entity_poly.pdbx_strand_id
1 'polypeptide(L)'
;MSDYELKPLFSRERIAAEVARVGREISSDYEGREIVVVGVLKGSFLFVADLIRAINAPVVVDFVRLASYGAEMSSAGIVEMRKDLEVSIRDRDVIIVEDIVDSGYTLDYLCNKLLLQDPRS
;
A
#
# COMPACT_ATOMS: atom_id res chain seq x y z
N MET A 1 25.85 8.69 19.86
CA MET A 1 25.19 8.05 18.71
C MET A 1 26.07 6.90 18.32
N SER A 2 25.57 5.67 18.34
CA SER A 2 26.31 4.50 17.86
C SER A 2 26.59 4.68 16.36
N ASP A 3 27.84 4.45 15.95
CA ASP A 3 28.21 4.41 14.52
C ASP A 3 27.63 3.15 13.90
N TYR A 4 26.47 3.28 13.26
CA TYR A 4 25.89 2.21 12.44
C TYR A 4 26.41 2.34 11.00
N GLU A 5 27.02 1.28 10.48
CA GLU A 5 27.35 1.16 9.06
C GLU A 5 26.13 0.65 8.30
N LEU A 6 25.52 1.51 7.46
CA LEU A 6 24.39 1.12 6.62
C LEU A 6 24.88 0.40 5.37
N LYS A 7 24.39 -0.84 5.16
CA LYS A 7 24.68 -1.61 3.95
C LYS A 7 23.56 -1.44 2.91
N PRO A 8 23.85 -1.00 1.67
CA PRO A 8 22.85 -0.94 0.63
C PRO A 8 22.40 -2.37 0.25
N LEU A 9 21.08 -2.62 0.33
CA LEU A 9 20.47 -3.90 -0.08
C LEU A 9 20.01 -3.88 -1.54
N PHE A 10 19.46 -2.76 -1.98
CA PHE A 10 18.94 -2.57 -3.33
C PHE A 10 19.42 -1.24 -3.89
N SER A 11 19.86 -1.25 -5.15
CA SER A 11 20.16 -0.02 -5.87
C SER A 11 18.87 0.67 -6.31
N ARG A 12 18.94 1.97 -6.57
CA ARG A 12 17.82 2.74 -7.12
C ARG A 12 17.31 2.12 -8.43
N GLU A 13 18.22 1.68 -9.29
CA GLU A 13 17.92 1.10 -10.61
C GLU A 13 17.17 -0.22 -10.45
N ARG A 14 17.56 -1.04 -9.47
CA ARG A 14 16.87 -2.30 -9.17
C ARG A 14 15.44 -2.04 -8.68
N ILE A 15 15.25 -1.06 -7.79
CA ILE A 15 13.91 -0.68 -7.32
C ILE A 15 13.06 -0.16 -8.49
N ALA A 16 13.61 0.74 -9.30
CA ALA A 16 12.91 1.30 -10.46
C ALA A 16 12.52 0.23 -11.49
N ALA A 17 13.37 -0.77 -11.72
CA ALA A 17 13.07 -1.89 -12.61
C ALA A 17 11.90 -2.75 -12.09
N GLU A 18 11.86 -3.03 -10.78
CA GLU A 18 10.75 -3.77 -10.16
C GLU A 18 9.45 -2.96 -10.17
N VAL A 19 9.51 -1.66 -9.85
CA VAL A 19 8.35 -0.77 -9.98
C VAL A 19 7.79 -0.80 -11.40
N ALA A 20 8.66 -0.70 -12.41
CA ALA A 20 8.23 -0.74 -13.81
C ALA A 20 7.64 -2.11 -14.20
N ARG A 21 8.17 -3.21 -13.65
CA ARG A 21 7.62 -4.56 -13.86
C ARG A 21 6.23 -4.68 -13.26
N VAL A 22 6.06 -4.34 -11.99
CA VAL A 22 4.78 -4.41 -11.28
C VAL A 22 3.75 -3.45 -11.89
N GLY A 23 4.15 -2.24 -12.28
CA GLY A 23 3.28 -1.30 -12.99
C GLY A 23 2.73 -1.87 -14.29
N ARG A 24 3.54 -2.59 -15.08
CA ARG A 24 3.07 -3.28 -16.31
C ARG A 24 2.11 -4.42 -16.01
N GLU A 25 2.36 -5.20 -14.96
CA GLU A 25 1.47 -6.30 -14.52
C GLU A 25 0.09 -5.74 -14.15
N ILE A 26 0.06 -4.73 -13.29
CA ILE A 26 -1.19 -4.04 -12.92
C ILE A 26 -1.90 -3.45 -14.16
N SER A 27 -1.14 -2.84 -15.08
CA SER A 27 -1.72 -2.29 -16.31
C SER A 27 -2.42 -3.35 -17.17
N SER A 28 -1.84 -4.56 -17.23
CA SER A 28 -2.40 -5.68 -17.96
C SER A 28 -3.63 -6.26 -17.26
N ASP A 29 -3.58 -6.41 -15.95
CA ASP A 29 -4.66 -7.02 -15.16
C ASP A 29 -5.93 -6.15 -15.13
N TYR A 30 -5.76 -4.83 -15.27
CA TYR A 30 -6.84 -3.83 -15.20
C TYR A 30 -7.00 -3.03 -16.50
N GLU A 31 -6.65 -3.61 -17.65
CA GLU A 31 -6.80 -2.94 -18.94
C GLU A 31 -8.25 -2.46 -19.16
N GLY A 32 -8.41 -1.15 -19.44
CA GLY A 32 -9.72 -0.53 -19.65
C GLY A 32 -10.56 -0.33 -18.39
N ARG A 33 -10.01 -0.56 -17.18
CA ARG A 33 -10.69 -0.38 -15.89
C ARG A 33 -10.02 0.71 -15.07
N GLU A 34 -10.82 1.45 -14.29
CA GLU A 34 -10.30 2.40 -13.30
C GLU A 34 -10.00 1.65 -12.00
N ILE A 35 -8.80 1.88 -11.45
CA ILE A 35 -8.37 1.32 -10.17
C ILE A 35 -8.22 2.41 -9.12
N VAL A 36 -8.50 2.07 -7.86
CA VAL A 36 -8.21 2.89 -6.69
C VAL A 36 -6.96 2.34 -6.00
N VAL A 37 -5.88 3.11 -6.02
CA VAL A 37 -4.66 2.79 -5.28
C VAL A 37 -4.74 3.41 -3.89
N VAL A 38 -4.69 2.56 -2.86
CA VAL A 38 -4.73 2.94 -1.45
C VAL A 38 -3.34 2.80 -0.85
N GLY A 39 -2.64 3.92 -0.67
CA GLY A 39 -1.33 3.95 -0.03
C GLY A 39 -1.43 3.95 1.50
N VAL A 40 -0.69 3.09 2.18
CA VAL A 40 -0.65 3.08 3.65
C VAL A 40 0.44 4.02 4.17
N LEU A 41 0.04 5.09 4.86
CA LEU A 41 0.97 6.07 5.39
C LEU A 41 1.69 5.55 6.64
N LYS A 42 2.98 5.89 6.84
CA LYS A 42 3.73 6.90 6.07
C LYS A 42 4.68 6.33 5.03
N GLY A 43 5.29 5.17 5.28
CA GLY A 43 6.49 4.74 4.57
C GLY A 43 6.26 4.35 3.10
N SER A 44 5.05 3.92 2.72
CA SER A 44 4.74 3.52 1.35
C SER A 44 4.72 4.68 0.34
N PHE A 45 4.64 5.95 0.77
CA PHE A 45 4.30 7.06 -0.13
C PHE A 45 5.25 7.24 -1.32
N LEU A 46 6.55 6.96 -1.15
CA LEU A 46 7.52 6.99 -2.26
C LEU A 46 7.26 5.87 -3.25
N PHE A 47 7.02 4.65 -2.74
CA PHE A 47 6.71 3.49 -3.58
C PHE A 47 5.38 3.69 -4.32
N VAL A 48 4.35 4.22 -3.65
CA VAL A 48 3.08 4.60 -4.28
C VAL A 48 3.32 5.58 -5.42
N ALA A 49 4.06 6.67 -5.18
CA ALA A 49 4.32 7.69 -6.21
C ALA A 49 5.09 7.14 -7.42
N ASP A 50 6.04 6.24 -7.19
CA ASP A 50 6.78 5.57 -8.28
C ASP A 50 5.88 4.58 -9.03
N LEU A 51 5.07 3.80 -8.31
CA LEU A 51 4.21 2.78 -8.87
C LEU A 51 3.08 3.36 -9.74
N ILE A 52 2.35 4.36 -9.25
CA ILE A 52 1.24 4.97 -10.02
C ILE A 52 1.71 5.61 -11.33
N ARG A 53 2.96 6.09 -11.39
CA ARG A 53 3.56 6.62 -12.63
C ARG A 53 3.94 5.54 -13.63
N ALA A 54 4.10 4.30 -13.17
CA ALA A 54 4.42 3.15 -13.99
C ALA A 54 3.17 2.37 -14.47
N ILE A 55 1.99 2.70 -13.94
CA ILE A 55 0.71 2.09 -14.32
C ILE A 55 0.12 2.85 -15.52
N ASN A 56 -0.25 2.12 -16.56
CA ASN A 56 -0.92 2.59 -17.76
C ASN A 56 -2.41 2.21 -17.75
N ALA A 57 -3.13 2.73 -16.75
CA ALA A 57 -4.57 2.61 -16.59
C ALA A 57 -5.10 3.87 -15.86
N PRO A 58 -6.41 4.18 -15.90
CA PRO A 58 -6.97 5.22 -15.05
C PRO A 58 -6.79 4.86 -13.57
N VAL A 59 -6.13 5.75 -12.82
CA VAL A 59 -5.83 5.56 -11.39
C VAL A 59 -6.42 6.71 -10.57
N VAL A 60 -7.18 6.36 -9.55
CA VAL A 60 -7.53 7.24 -8.42
C VAL A 60 -6.61 6.87 -7.26
N VAL A 61 -6.07 7.86 -6.55
CA VAL A 61 -5.17 7.63 -5.41
C VAL A 61 -5.80 8.17 -4.14
N ASP A 62 -5.76 7.38 -3.08
CA ASP A 62 -6.08 7.81 -1.72
C ASP A 62 -5.11 7.16 -0.73
N PHE A 63 -5.12 7.65 0.49
CA PHE A 63 -4.23 7.22 1.56
C PHE A 63 -5.01 6.89 2.83
N VAL A 64 -4.58 5.83 3.50
CA VAL A 64 -5.02 5.50 4.87
C VAL A 64 -3.87 5.66 5.84
N ARG A 65 -4.17 5.81 7.12
CA ARG A 65 -3.15 5.79 8.18
C ARG A 65 -3.62 4.93 9.34
N LEU A 66 -2.84 3.91 9.66
CA LEU A 66 -3.05 3.05 10.81
C LEU A 66 -2.05 3.38 11.92
N ALA A 67 -2.45 3.15 13.17
CA ALA A 67 -1.58 3.21 14.33
C ALA A 67 -1.83 1.98 15.20
N SER A 68 -0.77 1.29 15.59
CA SER A 68 -0.85 0.21 16.57
C SER A 68 -0.84 0.79 17.98
N TYR A 69 -1.76 0.36 18.85
CA TYR A 69 -1.67 0.63 20.29
C TYR A 69 -0.68 -0.31 20.97
N GLY A 70 0.21 0.26 21.79
CA GLY A 70 1.08 -0.49 22.71
C GLY A 70 2.35 -0.99 22.05
N ALA A 71 3.49 -0.38 22.39
CA ALA A 71 4.83 -0.84 21.97
C ALA A 71 5.33 -2.05 22.77
N GLU A 72 4.51 -2.60 23.68
CA GLU A 72 4.90 -3.69 24.58
C GLU A 72 3.96 -4.89 24.39
N MET A 73 4.49 -5.93 23.74
CA MET A 73 4.12 -7.34 23.90
C MET A 73 2.62 -7.67 23.90
N SER A 74 2.04 -7.88 22.72
CA SER A 74 1.26 -9.10 22.39
C SER A 74 0.71 -9.01 20.96
N SER A 75 0.66 -10.15 20.29
CA SER A 75 0.27 -10.41 18.90
C SER A 75 -1.20 -10.11 18.55
N ALA A 76 -1.83 -9.15 19.24
CA ALA A 76 -3.22 -8.73 19.03
C ALA A 76 -3.36 -7.20 19.20
N GLY A 77 -2.32 -6.46 18.82
CA GLY A 77 -2.30 -5.00 18.91
C GLY A 77 -3.55 -4.41 18.24
N ILE A 78 -4.33 -3.66 19.02
CA ILE A 78 -5.50 -2.95 18.50
C ILE A 78 -5.00 -1.96 17.44
N VAL A 79 -5.43 -2.17 16.20
CA VAL A 79 -5.13 -1.29 15.09
C VAL A 79 -6.19 -0.18 15.07
N GLU A 80 -5.75 1.07 15.21
CA GLU A 80 -6.62 2.24 15.10
C GLU A 80 -6.41 2.93 13.75
N MET A 81 -7.52 3.25 13.09
CA MET A 81 -7.52 4.08 11.88
C MET A 81 -7.44 5.55 12.27
N ARG A 82 -6.32 6.20 11.94
CA ARG A 82 -6.07 7.63 12.17
C ARG A 82 -6.47 8.51 10.99
N LYS A 83 -6.46 7.94 9.78
CA LYS A 83 -7.03 8.54 8.56
C LYS A 83 -7.74 7.43 7.79
N ASP A 84 -8.98 7.68 7.43
CA ASP A 84 -9.76 6.81 6.56
C ASP A 84 -9.73 7.28 5.09
N LEU A 85 -10.29 6.46 4.21
CA LEU A 85 -10.51 6.82 2.81
C LEU A 85 -11.46 8.02 2.71
N GLU A 86 -11.14 8.91 1.78
CA GLU A 86 -11.95 10.07 1.37
C GLU A 86 -12.71 9.76 0.07
N VAL A 87 -12.21 8.84 -0.75
CA VAL A 87 -12.89 8.34 -1.95
C VAL A 87 -13.70 7.08 -1.65
N SER A 88 -14.85 6.94 -2.32
CA SER A 88 -15.63 5.68 -2.27
C SER A 88 -14.93 4.60 -3.08
N ILE A 89 -14.83 3.41 -2.49
CA ILE A 89 -14.28 2.20 -3.15
C ILE A 89 -15.36 1.19 -3.58
N ARG A 90 -16.64 1.48 -3.32
CA ARG A 90 -17.74 0.57 -3.69
C ARG A 90 -17.75 0.30 -5.19
N ASP A 91 -17.89 -0.97 -5.57
CA ASP A 91 -17.93 -1.48 -6.96
C ASP A 91 -16.68 -1.14 -7.79
N ARG A 92 -15.57 -0.74 -7.14
CA ARG A 92 -14.28 -0.42 -7.77
C ARG A 92 -13.21 -1.45 -7.45
N ASP A 93 -12.19 -1.48 -8.28
CA ASP A 93 -11.00 -2.29 -8.09
C ASP A 93 -10.02 -1.56 -7.16
N VAL A 94 -9.57 -2.22 -6.10
CA VAL A 94 -8.76 -1.60 -5.06
C VAL A 94 -7.40 -2.30 -4.95
N ILE A 95 -6.32 -1.52 -5.01
CA ILE A 95 -4.96 -2.02 -4.77
C ILE A 95 -4.41 -1.34 -3.53
N ILE A 96 -4.18 -2.12 -2.48
CA ILE A 96 -3.48 -1.65 -1.28
C ILE A 96 -1.97 -1.68 -1.53
N VAL A 97 -1.29 -0.57 -1.22
CA VAL A 97 0.16 -0.45 -1.38
C VAL A 97 0.81 -0.13 -0.03
N GLU A 98 1.65 -1.06 0.42
CA GLU A 98 2.45 -0.98 1.65
C GLU A 98 3.95 -0.92 1.33
N ASP A 99 4.75 -0.41 2.26
CA ASP A 99 6.21 -0.45 2.13
C ASP A 99 6.81 -1.81 2.46
N ILE A 100 6.31 -2.45 3.53
CA ILE A 100 6.77 -3.76 4.01
C ILE A 100 5.58 -4.52 4.62
N VAL A 101 5.49 -5.80 4.27
CA VAL A 101 4.61 -6.75 4.95
C VAL A 101 5.48 -7.76 5.71
N ASP A 102 5.35 -7.76 7.03
CA ASP A 102 6.00 -8.73 7.92
C ASP A 102 4.98 -9.80 8.37
N SER A 103 4.46 -9.72 9.59
CA SER A 103 3.44 -10.66 10.10
C SER A 103 2.09 -10.64 9.38
N GLY A 104 1.78 -9.58 8.62
CA GLY A 104 0.53 -9.43 7.86
C GLY A 104 -0.70 -8.98 8.66
N TYR A 105 -0.68 -8.97 10.01
CA TYR A 105 -1.86 -8.63 10.82
C TYR A 105 -2.46 -7.24 10.54
N THR A 106 -1.61 -6.23 10.33
CA THR A 106 -2.09 -4.87 10.04
C THR A 106 -2.74 -4.79 8.65
N LEU A 107 -2.15 -5.48 7.67
CA LEU A 107 -2.68 -5.53 6.31
C LEU A 107 -3.99 -6.34 6.26
N ASP A 108 -4.07 -7.45 6.99
CA ASP A 108 -5.29 -8.27 7.10
C ASP A 108 -6.44 -7.46 7.74
N TYR A 109 -6.17 -6.74 8.82
CA TYR A 109 -7.13 -5.82 9.42
C TYR A 109 -7.63 -4.77 8.42
N LEU A 110 -6.71 -4.13 7.69
CA LEU A 110 -7.06 -3.12 6.68
C LEU A 110 -7.91 -3.75 5.56
N CYS A 111 -7.49 -4.89 5.02
CA CYS A 111 -8.19 -5.61 3.96
C CYS A 111 -9.63 -5.94 4.39
N ASN A 112 -9.80 -6.56 5.56
CA ASN A 112 -11.11 -6.89 6.11
C ASN A 112 -11.98 -5.64 6.29
N LYS A 113 -11.39 -4.51 6.72
CA LYS A 113 -12.13 -3.25 6.85
C LYS A 113 -12.55 -2.68 5.49
N LEU A 114 -11.71 -2.74 4.46
CA LEU A 114 -12.03 -2.23 3.12
C LEU A 114 -13.06 -3.11 2.42
N LEU A 115 -13.03 -4.43 2.62
CA LEU A 115 -14.04 -5.36 2.07
C LEU A 115 -15.46 -5.04 2.56
N LEU A 116 -15.63 -4.49 3.76
CA LEU A 116 -16.92 -4.04 4.28
C LEU A 116 -17.50 -2.83 3.53
N GLN A 117 -16.74 -2.20 2.63
CA GLN A 117 -17.20 -1.10 1.79
C GLN A 117 -17.66 -1.55 0.40
N ASP A 118 -17.77 -2.87 0.19
CA ASP A 118 -18.22 -3.53 -1.04
C ASP A 118 -17.39 -3.17 -2.29
N PRO A 119 -16.04 -3.28 -2.26
CA PRO A 119 -15.23 -3.15 -3.47
C PRO A 119 -15.52 -4.31 -4.44
N ARG A 120 -15.21 -4.11 -5.72
CA ARG A 120 -15.34 -5.15 -6.74
C ARG A 120 -14.28 -6.23 -6.60
N SER A 121 -13.03 -5.82 -6.36
CA SER A 121 -11.88 -6.68 -6.11
C SER A 121 -10.84 -5.98 -5.26
#